data_AF-A0A849YW24-F1
#
_entry.id   AF-A0A849YW24-F1
#
_cell.length_a   1.000
_cell.length_b   1.000
_cell.length_c   1.000
_cell.angle_alpha   90.00
_cell.angle_beta   90.00
_cell.angle_gamma   90.00
#
_symmetry.space_group_name_H-M   'P 1'
#
loop_
_entity.id
_entity.type
_entity.pdbx_description
1 polymer ?
#
loop_
_entity_poly.entity_id
_entity_poly.type
_entity_poly.pdbx_seq_one_letter_code
_entity_poly.pdbx_strand_id
1 'polypeptide(L)'
;MSLFGHLAVQFGSHPENLATEALGYILAASASARRGFMASLGDAGAGASGALRFVTQHSDEEAGRPDLAGIDEKGRLSLLVEAKFWAGFTEHQPVGYLSLLPEDGALLVVCPAARLEHVWRELSSRVQTAGIVFETAGSEGELFQARCGQRRLVLQSWRRLLNAIRLELASEPPLLADVAQLAGLCDRMDSEAFIPVTSEELTSKIYRRVHEFGQIVNQ
;
A
#
# COMPACT_ATOMS: atom_id res chain seq x y z
N MET A 1 -13.24 -9.27 15.17
CA MET A 1 -12.61 -7.96 15.47
C MET A 1 -11.28 -8.24 16.14
N SER A 2 -10.15 -7.82 15.55
CA SER A 2 -8.83 -8.00 16.18
C SER A 2 -8.57 -6.88 17.19
N LEU A 3 -7.66 -7.11 18.15
CA LEU A 3 -7.25 -6.09 19.12
C LEU A 3 -6.64 -4.89 18.38
N PHE A 4 -5.78 -5.16 17.39
CA PHE A 4 -5.18 -4.13 16.54
C PHE A 4 -6.22 -3.28 15.82
N GLY A 5 -7.22 -3.89 15.19
CA GLY A 5 -8.29 -3.17 14.50
C GLY A 5 -9.24 -2.41 15.43
N HIS A 6 -9.36 -2.82 16.69
CA HIS A 6 -10.11 -2.07 17.70
C HIS A 6 -9.34 -0.81 18.17
N LEU A 7 -8.04 -0.97 18.45
CA LEU A 7 -7.20 0.10 18.98
C LEU A 7 -6.84 1.16 17.93
N ALA A 8 -6.65 0.76 16.66
CA ALA A 8 -6.25 1.68 15.61
C ALA A 8 -7.25 2.83 15.41
N VAL A 9 -8.56 2.54 15.50
CA VAL A 9 -9.63 3.54 15.37
C VAL A 9 -9.72 4.45 16.61
N GLN A 10 -9.30 3.96 17.77
CA GLN A 10 -9.33 4.73 19.03
C GLN A 10 -8.09 5.61 19.25
N PHE A 11 -6.94 5.22 18.68
CA PHE A 11 -5.65 5.84 19.00
C PHE A 11 -4.82 6.28 17.78
N GLY A 12 -5.26 5.99 16.55
CA GLY A 12 -4.51 6.30 15.33
C GLY A 12 -5.12 7.45 14.54
N SER A 13 -4.40 8.57 14.43
CA SER A 13 -4.69 9.59 13.40
C SER A 13 -4.29 9.13 11.99
N HIS A 14 -3.43 8.10 11.89
CA HIS A 14 -2.87 7.59 10.63
C HIS A 14 -2.78 6.05 10.68
N PRO A 15 -3.88 5.33 10.43
CA PRO A 15 -3.89 3.85 10.46
C PRO A 15 -2.94 3.23 9.43
N GLU A 16 -2.65 3.91 8.31
CA GLU A 16 -1.65 3.49 7.33
C GLU A 16 -0.27 3.29 7.98
N ASN A 17 0.19 4.24 8.80
CA ASN A 17 1.49 4.14 9.47
C ASN A 17 1.55 2.89 10.37
N LEU A 18 0.47 2.61 11.10
CA LEU A 18 0.42 1.44 11.98
C LEU A 18 0.46 0.14 11.17
N ALA A 19 -0.26 0.06 10.05
CA ALA A 19 -0.24 -1.11 9.18
C ALA A 19 1.14 -1.33 8.56
N THR A 20 1.80 -0.26 8.13
CA THR A 20 3.16 -0.28 7.58
C THR A 20 4.19 -0.73 8.60
N GLU A 21 4.17 -0.20 9.83
CA GLU A 21 5.10 -0.62 10.88
C GLU A 21 4.88 -2.08 11.28
N ALA A 22 3.62 -2.52 11.38
CA ALA A 22 3.30 -3.92 11.66
C ALA A 22 3.80 -4.85 10.55
N LEU A 23 3.60 -4.49 9.28
CA LEU A 23 4.13 -5.24 8.14
C LEU A 23 5.67 -5.28 8.17
N GLY A 24 6.32 -4.13 8.41
CA GLY A 24 7.77 -4.03 8.55
C GLY A 24 8.34 -4.95 9.64
N TYR A 25 7.69 -4.97 10.81
CA TYR A 25 8.06 -5.86 11.92
C TYR A 25 7.97 -7.35 11.52
N ILE A 26 6.86 -7.76 10.90
CA ILE A 26 6.65 -9.15 10.46
C ILE A 26 7.72 -9.57 9.44
N LEU A 27 8.04 -8.69 8.47
CA LEU A 27 9.04 -8.97 7.44
C LEU A 27 10.46 -8.98 7.98
N ALA A 28 10.77 -8.17 8.99
CA ALA A 28 12.06 -8.20 9.67
C ALA A 28 12.26 -9.51 10.44
N ALA A 29 11.20 -10.00 11.09
CA ALA A 29 11.25 -11.16 11.98
C ALA A 29 11.42 -12.51 11.25
N SER A 30 10.91 -12.66 10.02
CA SER A 30 10.88 -13.97 9.35
C SER A 30 11.26 -13.97 7.87
N ALA A 31 12.16 -14.87 7.51
CA ALA A 31 12.49 -15.16 6.12
C ALA A 31 11.29 -15.75 5.37
N SER A 32 10.45 -16.54 6.04
CA SER A 32 9.23 -17.10 5.46
C SER A 32 8.21 -16.01 5.16
N ALA A 33 8.03 -15.05 6.06
CA ALA A 33 7.20 -13.89 5.79
C ALA A 33 7.70 -13.11 4.56
N ARG A 34 9.02 -12.90 4.44
CA ARG A 34 9.61 -12.27 3.26
C ARG A 34 9.35 -13.07 1.99
N ARG A 35 9.49 -14.40 2.00
CA ARG A 35 9.15 -15.24 0.84
C ARG A 35 7.70 -15.06 0.42
N GLY A 36 6.76 -15.07 1.36
CA GLY A 36 5.33 -14.90 1.06
C GLY A 36 5.01 -13.51 0.52
N PHE A 37 5.65 -12.48 1.08
CA PHE A 37 5.59 -11.12 0.56
C PHE A 37 6.11 -11.05 -0.88
N MET A 38 7.28 -11.61 -1.17
CA MET A 38 7.87 -11.60 -2.52
C MET A 38 7.03 -12.39 -3.51
N ALA A 39 6.49 -13.55 -3.10
CA ALA A 39 5.57 -14.35 -3.92
C ALA A 39 4.28 -13.58 -4.26
N SER A 40 3.82 -12.70 -3.35
CA SER A 40 2.65 -11.85 -3.63
C SER A 40 2.90 -10.90 -4.81
N LEU A 41 4.13 -10.50 -5.11
CA LEU A 41 4.42 -9.57 -6.20
C LEU A 41 4.18 -10.17 -7.60
N GLY A 42 3.94 -11.48 -7.73
CA GLY A 42 3.80 -12.14 -9.03
C GLY A 42 5.06 -12.02 -9.86
N ASP A 43 4.91 -11.78 -11.16
CA ASP A 43 6.04 -11.62 -12.11
C ASP A 43 6.93 -10.42 -11.76
N ALA A 44 6.39 -9.41 -11.07
CA ALA A 44 7.18 -8.30 -10.55
C ALA A 44 8.11 -8.70 -9.39
N GLY A 45 7.86 -9.83 -8.72
CA GLY A 45 8.77 -10.39 -7.73
C GLY A 45 10.03 -11.00 -8.36
N ALA A 46 9.94 -11.48 -9.61
CA ALA A 46 11.02 -12.24 -10.26
C ALA A 46 12.30 -11.42 -10.55
N GLY A 47 12.20 -10.09 -10.55
CA GLY A 47 13.34 -9.20 -10.81
C GLY A 47 13.99 -8.63 -9.55
N ALA A 48 13.31 -8.73 -8.40
CA ALA A 48 13.92 -8.48 -7.09
C ALA A 48 14.64 -9.76 -6.65
N SER A 49 15.66 -10.13 -7.42
CA SER A 49 16.42 -11.36 -7.23
C SER A 49 17.42 -11.15 -6.08
N GLY A 50 16.99 -11.48 -4.86
CA GLY A 50 17.82 -11.39 -3.66
C GLY A 50 17.00 -11.31 -2.37
N ALA A 51 17.63 -11.65 -1.23
CA ALA A 51 16.99 -11.47 0.07
C ALA A 51 16.85 -9.98 0.39
N LEU A 52 15.69 -9.39 0.12
CA LEU A 52 15.44 -7.99 0.45
C LEU A 52 15.40 -7.79 1.97
N ARG A 53 16.12 -6.77 2.44
CA ARG A 53 15.95 -6.21 3.78
C ARG A 53 14.91 -5.10 3.71
N PHE A 54 13.90 -5.19 4.55
CA PHE A 54 12.82 -4.21 4.62
C PHE A 54 13.11 -3.15 5.68
N VAL A 55 12.86 -1.89 5.33
CA VAL A 55 12.99 -0.73 6.22
C VAL A 55 11.75 0.13 6.12
N THR A 56 11.17 0.49 7.27
CA THR A 56 10.06 1.45 7.35
C THR A 56 10.61 2.88 7.34
N GLN A 57 9.80 3.83 6.86
CA GLN A 57 10.10 5.27 6.93
C GLN A 57 11.46 5.68 6.35
N HIS A 58 11.85 5.08 5.21
CA HIS A 58 13.06 5.48 4.51
C HIS A 58 12.89 6.91 3.96
N SER A 59 13.43 7.91 4.65
CA SER A 59 13.38 9.30 4.22
C SER A 59 14.60 9.65 3.36
N ASP A 60 14.35 10.06 2.12
CA ASP A 60 15.24 10.97 1.40
C ASP A 60 14.51 12.32 1.35
N GLU A 61 15.15 13.38 1.87
CA GLU A 61 14.52 14.70 2.06
C GLU A 61 14.04 15.31 0.73
N GLU A 62 14.65 14.92 -0.41
CA GLU A 62 14.30 15.47 -1.73
C GLU A 62 13.27 14.63 -2.51
N ALA A 63 13.08 13.35 -2.17
CA ALA A 63 12.38 12.41 -3.05
C ALA A 63 11.09 11.80 -2.48
N GLY A 64 10.73 12.20 -1.26
CA GLY A 64 9.54 11.75 -0.55
C GLY A 64 9.81 10.56 0.38
N ARG A 65 8.85 10.30 1.26
CA ARG A 65 8.95 9.23 2.27
C ARG A 65 8.02 8.07 1.91
N PRO A 66 8.49 7.03 1.18
CA PRO A 66 7.72 5.81 1.02
C PRO A 66 7.49 5.14 2.38
N ASP A 67 6.36 4.45 2.51
CA ASP A 67 5.98 3.76 3.75
C ASP A 67 6.98 2.66 4.12
N LEU A 68 7.35 1.83 3.14
CA LEU A 68 8.30 0.73 3.32
C LEU A 68 9.19 0.58 2.08
N ALA A 69 10.48 0.33 2.29
CA ALA A 69 11.45 0.10 1.22
C ALA A 69 12.14 -1.26 1.37
N GLY A 70 12.37 -1.93 0.24
CA GLY A 70 13.14 -3.17 0.13
C GLY A 70 14.52 -2.88 -0.46
N ILE A 71 15.54 -3.18 0.31
CA ILE A 71 16.96 -2.97 -0.03
C ILE A 71 17.60 -4.32 -0.35
N ASP A 72 18.29 -4.42 -1.48
CA ASP A 72 19.00 -5.63 -1.88
C ASP A 72 20.29 -5.85 -1.08
N GLU A 73 20.94 -7.00 -1.29
CA GLU A 73 22.19 -7.37 -0.59
C GLU A 73 23.36 -6.41 -0.86
N LYS A 74 23.29 -5.62 -1.94
CA LYS A 74 24.30 -4.60 -2.30
C LYS A 74 23.97 -3.24 -1.69
N GLY A 75 22.91 -3.13 -0.89
CA GLY A 75 22.47 -1.87 -0.31
C GLY A 75 21.68 -0.98 -1.27
N ARG A 76 21.29 -1.49 -2.44
CA ARG A 76 20.57 -0.72 -3.45
C ARG A 76 19.06 -0.86 -3.26
N LEU A 77 18.35 0.25 -3.43
CA LEU A 77 16.89 0.27 -3.43
C LEU A 77 16.35 -0.60 -4.57
N SER A 78 15.51 -1.58 -4.25
CA SER A 78 14.92 -2.50 -5.24
C SER A 78 13.40 -2.46 -5.27
N LEU A 79 12.76 -2.11 -4.15
CA LEU A 79 11.33 -2.10 -4.00
C LEU A 79 10.91 -0.90 -3.15
N LEU A 80 9.87 -0.21 -3.59
CA LEU A 80 9.13 0.75 -2.77
C LEU A 80 7.72 0.23 -2.55
N VAL A 81 7.19 0.42 -1.36
CA VAL A 81 5.84 0.02 -0.98
C VAL A 81 5.13 1.24 -0.39
N GLU A 82 3.94 1.50 -0.91
CA GLU A 82 3.03 2.54 -0.45
C GLU A 82 1.71 1.89 0.02
N ALA A 83 1.35 2.11 1.27
CA ALA A 83 0.07 1.69 1.83
C ALA A 83 -0.96 2.82 1.73
N LYS A 84 -2.16 2.52 1.27
CA LYS A 84 -3.26 3.49 1.18
C LYS A 84 -4.54 2.88 1.74
N PHE A 85 -5.10 3.43 2.83
CA PHE A 85 -6.47 3.08 3.25
C PHE A 85 -7.47 4.07 2.64
N TRP A 86 -7.34 5.35 2.96
CA TRP A 86 -8.30 6.39 2.53
C TRP A 86 -7.66 7.53 1.75
N ALA A 87 -6.44 7.91 2.14
CA ALA A 87 -5.75 9.02 1.51
C ALA A 87 -5.61 8.81 -0.01
N GLY A 88 -5.72 9.91 -0.75
CA GLY A 88 -5.34 9.97 -2.15
C GLY A 88 -3.81 9.97 -2.31
N PHE A 89 -3.36 9.96 -3.55
CA PHE A 89 -1.95 10.18 -3.86
C PHE A 89 -1.60 11.67 -3.76
N THR A 90 -0.44 11.97 -3.17
CA THR A 90 0.12 13.33 -3.20
C THR A 90 0.60 13.68 -4.61
N GLU A 91 0.95 14.94 -4.87
CA GLU A 91 1.43 15.37 -6.19
C GLU A 91 2.67 14.60 -6.68
N HIS A 92 3.54 14.19 -5.75
CA HIS A 92 4.75 13.44 -6.06
C HIS A 92 4.50 11.94 -6.30
N GLN A 93 3.31 11.44 -6.02
CA GLN A 93 2.98 10.03 -6.17
C GLN A 93 2.17 9.76 -7.45
N PRO A 94 2.39 8.63 -8.14
CA PRO A 94 3.45 7.63 -7.92
C PRO A 94 4.79 8.00 -8.60
N VAL A 95 4.81 9.07 -9.39
CA VAL A 95 5.90 9.37 -10.36
C VAL A 95 7.25 9.59 -9.68
N GLY A 96 7.29 10.33 -8.57
CA GLY A 96 8.52 10.56 -7.79
C GLY A 96 9.10 9.26 -7.23
N TYR A 97 8.27 8.32 -6.80
CA TYR A 97 8.73 7.01 -6.34
C TYR A 97 9.27 6.16 -7.48
N LEU A 98 8.65 6.21 -8.66
CA LEU A 98 9.18 5.55 -9.84
C LEU A 98 10.55 6.13 -10.25
N SER A 99 10.79 7.43 -10.06
CA SER A 99 12.10 8.03 -10.36
C SER A 99 13.20 7.65 -9.35
N LEU A 100 12.83 7.33 -8.11
CA LEU A 100 13.77 6.82 -7.09
C LEU A 100 14.24 5.41 -7.39
N LEU A 101 13.41 4.62 -8.05
CA LEU A 101 13.70 3.22 -8.33
C LEU A 101 14.71 3.08 -9.47
N PRO A 102 15.66 2.13 -9.37
CA PRO A 102 16.49 1.75 -10.50
C PRO A 102 15.64 1.17 -11.63
N GLU A 103 16.23 0.98 -12.80
CA GLU A 103 15.53 0.52 -14.01
C GLU A 103 14.86 -0.85 -13.85
N ASP A 104 15.36 -1.71 -12.94
CA ASP A 104 14.81 -3.02 -12.59
C ASP A 104 13.88 -3.00 -11.35
N GLY A 105 13.71 -1.83 -10.73
CA GLY A 105 12.95 -1.67 -9.48
C GLY A 105 11.44 -1.85 -9.63
N ALA A 106 10.77 -2.06 -8.50
CA ALA A 106 9.32 -2.18 -8.43
C ALA A 106 8.71 -1.19 -7.43
N LEU A 107 7.58 -0.59 -7.79
CA LEU A 107 6.70 0.12 -6.88
C LEU A 107 5.47 -0.74 -6.61
N LEU A 108 5.26 -1.12 -5.36
CA LEU A 108 4.07 -1.78 -4.87
C LEU A 108 3.16 -0.76 -4.21
N VAL A 109 1.89 -0.72 -4.61
CA VAL A 109 0.83 -0.05 -3.87
C VAL A 109 -0.08 -1.10 -3.27
N VAL A 110 -0.40 -0.95 -1.98
CA VAL A 110 -1.30 -1.84 -1.25
C VAL A 110 -2.49 -1.05 -0.73
N CYS A 111 -3.71 -1.47 -1.07
CA CYS A 111 -4.92 -0.78 -0.64
C CYS A 111 -6.09 -1.74 -0.31
N PRO A 112 -7.22 -1.25 0.23
CA PRO A 112 -8.46 -1.99 0.33
C PRO A 112 -8.89 -2.59 -1.01
N ALA A 113 -9.43 -3.81 -0.99
CA ALA A 113 -9.89 -4.50 -2.21
C ALA A 113 -10.91 -3.67 -3.00
N ALA A 114 -11.83 -2.99 -2.30
CA ALA A 114 -12.85 -2.14 -2.88
C ALA A 114 -12.29 -0.91 -3.63
N ARG A 115 -11.02 -0.52 -3.38
CA ARG A 115 -10.38 0.65 -3.99
C ARG A 115 -9.51 0.30 -5.20
N LEU A 116 -9.25 -0.98 -5.48
CA LEU A 116 -8.27 -1.40 -6.50
C LEU A 116 -8.53 -0.75 -7.87
N GLU A 117 -9.74 -0.86 -8.41
CA GLU A 117 -10.09 -0.30 -9.72
C GLU A 117 -9.97 1.23 -9.79
N HIS A 118 -10.25 1.92 -8.69
CA HIS A 118 -10.13 3.38 -8.64
C HIS A 118 -8.66 3.79 -8.55
N VAL A 119 -7.90 3.17 -7.65
CA VAL A 119 -6.47 3.41 -7.45
C VAL A 119 -5.69 3.06 -8.71
N TRP A 120 -6.05 1.97 -9.40
CA TRP A 120 -5.40 1.57 -10.66
C TRP A 120 -5.55 2.63 -11.75
N ARG A 121 -6.77 3.14 -11.97
CA ARG A 121 -7.03 4.21 -12.94
C ARG A 121 -6.30 5.50 -12.59
N GLU A 122 -6.24 5.85 -11.32
CA GLU A 122 -5.49 7.03 -10.88
C GLU A 122 -3.99 6.88 -11.12
N LEU A 123 -3.41 5.72 -10.74
CA LEU A 123 -2.00 5.41 -10.99
C LEU A 123 -1.66 5.45 -12.48
N SER A 124 -2.43 4.76 -13.32
CA SER A 124 -2.18 4.72 -14.77
C SER A 124 -2.26 6.12 -15.39
N SER A 125 -3.29 6.90 -15.02
CA SER A 125 -3.48 8.27 -15.49
C SER A 125 -2.31 9.18 -15.13
N ARG A 126 -1.86 9.14 -13.87
CA ARG A 126 -0.74 9.95 -13.39
C ARG A 126 0.58 9.60 -14.10
N VAL A 127 0.87 8.30 -14.25
CA VAL A 127 2.09 7.85 -14.94
C VAL A 127 2.07 8.26 -16.42
N GLN A 128 0.95 8.09 -17.11
CA GLN A 128 0.79 8.50 -18.51
C GLN A 128 0.88 10.02 -18.69
N THR A 129 0.27 10.79 -17.78
CA THR A 129 0.32 12.27 -17.81
C THR A 129 1.75 12.79 -17.63
N ALA A 130 2.58 12.08 -16.86
CA ALA A 130 4.01 12.39 -16.71
C ALA A 130 4.86 11.97 -17.92
N GLY A 131 4.27 11.44 -18.98
CA GLY A 131 4.97 11.02 -20.20
C GLY A 131 5.76 9.71 -20.05
N ILE A 132 5.54 8.94 -18.97
CA ILE A 132 6.17 7.64 -18.78
C ILE A 132 5.36 6.59 -19.54
N VAL A 133 6.05 5.77 -20.35
CA VAL A 133 5.43 4.64 -21.06
C VAL A 133 4.79 3.69 -20.06
N PHE A 134 3.48 3.48 -20.17
CA PHE A 134 2.70 2.62 -19.30
C PHE A 134 2.11 1.44 -20.07
N GLU A 135 2.58 0.23 -19.76
CA GLU A 135 2.16 -1.00 -20.43
C GLU A 135 1.58 -1.97 -19.40
N THR A 136 0.27 -2.22 -19.46
CA THR A 136 -0.36 -3.22 -18.59
C THR A 136 0.22 -4.60 -18.89
N ALA A 137 0.80 -5.24 -17.87
CA ALA A 137 1.40 -6.57 -17.96
C ALA A 137 0.38 -7.68 -17.65
N GLY A 138 -0.64 -7.37 -16.85
CA GLY A 138 -1.76 -8.28 -16.58
C GLY A 138 -2.52 -7.92 -15.31
N SER A 139 -3.63 -8.61 -15.10
CA SER A 139 -4.41 -8.56 -13.86
C SER A 139 -4.93 -9.94 -13.53
N GLU A 140 -4.75 -10.37 -12.28
CA GLU A 140 -5.24 -11.66 -11.79
C GLU A 140 -5.86 -11.49 -10.39
N GLY A 141 -7.19 -11.65 -10.30
CA GLY A 141 -7.91 -11.44 -9.05
C GLY A 141 -7.70 -10.03 -8.50
N GLU A 142 -7.05 -9.94 -7.34
CA GLU A 142 -6.73 -8.67 -6.65
C GLU A 142 -5.30 -8.17 -6.92
N LEU A 143 -4.69 -8.58 -8.03
CA LEU A 143 -3.37 -8.13 -8.47
C LEU A 143 -3.47 -7.44 -9.82
N PHE A 144 -2.89 -6.25 -9.92
CA PHE A 144 -2.70 -5.49 -11.15
C PHE A 144 -1.21 -5.23 -11.35
N GLN A 145 -0.73 -5.41 -12.58
CA GLN A 145 0.68 -5.24 -12.93
C GLN A 145 0.82 -4.43 -14.21
N ALA A 146 1.81 -3.53 -14.22
CA ALA A 146 2.23 -2.79 -15.40
C ALA A 146 3.75 -2.56 -15.41
N ARG A 147 4.27 -2.27 -16.59
CA ARG A 147 5.60 -1.68 -16.77
C ARG A 147 5.47 -0.17 -16.94
N CYS A 148 6.35 0.56 -16.27
CA CYS A 148 6.47 2.01 -16.32
C CYS A 148 7.88 2.35 -16.83
N GLY A 149 8.04 2.41 -18.16
CA GLY A 149 9.34 2.31 -18.80
C GLY A 149 10.01 0.97 -18.46
N GLN A 150 11.18 1.02 -17.82
CA GLN A 150 11.87 -0.20 -17.39
C GLN A 150 11.38 -0.72 -16.02
N ARG A 151 10.84 0.16 -15.17
CA ARG A 151 10.37 -0.17 -13.81
C ARG A 151 9.05 -0.91 -13.84
N ARG A 152 8.70 -1.55 -12.72
CA ARG A 152 7.44 -2.26 -12.55
C ARG A 152 6.54 -1.53 -11.56
N LEU A 153 5.25 -1.52 -11.87
CA LEU A 153 4.20 -1.06 -10.98
C LEU A 153 3.30 -2.24 -10.65
N VAL A 154 3.08 -2.44 -9.37
CA VAL A 154 2.21 -3.48 -8.81
C VAL A 154 1.18 -2.81 -7.93
N LEU A 155 -0.08 -3.20 -8.09
CA LEU A 155 -1.15 -2.84 -7.17
C LEU A 155 -1.81 -4.12 -6.69
N GLN A 156 -1.97 -4.27 -5.38
CA GLN A 156 -2.73 -5.39 -4.83
C GLN A 156 -3.49 -5.02 -3.56
N SER A 157 -4.41 -5.90 -3.14
CA SER A 157 -5.10 -5.71 -1.88
C SER A 157 -4.23 -6.08 -0.67
N TRP A 158 -4.54 -5.50 0.49
CA TRP A 158 -4.02 -5.99 1.77
C TRP A 158 -4.34 -7.46 2.00
N ARG A 159 -5.58 -7.88 1.70
CA ARG A 159 -6.04 -9.25 1.86
C ARG A 159 -5.18 -10.26 1.09
N ARG A 160 -4.89 -9.97 -0.17
CA ARG A 160 -4.05 -10.81 -1.03
C ARG A 160 -2.62 -10.91 -0.50
N LEU A 161 -2.02 -9.76 -0.15
CA LEU A 161 -0.67 -9.70 0.40
C LEU A 161 -0.54 -10.54 1.67
N LEU A 162 -1.43 -10.31 2.65
CA LEU A 162 -1.37 -10.99 3.94
C LEU A 162 -1.66 -12.49 3.80
N ASN A 163 -2.52 -12.90 2.87
CA ASN A 163 -2.75 -14.32 2.60
C ASN A 163 -1.50 -15.02 2.05
N ALA A 164 -0.76 -14.38 1.14
CA ALA A 164 0.50 -14.92 0.64
C ALA A 164 1.55 -15.09 1.75
N ILE A 165 1.64 -14.11 2.67
CA ILE A 165 2.52 -14.19 3.85
C ILE A 165 2.09 -15.33 4.79
N ARG A 166 0.79 -15.50 5.06
CA ARG A 166 0.29 -16.56 5.95
C ARG A 166 0.63 -17.96 5.45
N LEU A 167 0.56 -18.20 4.15
CA LEU A 167 0.84 -19.51 3.56
C LEU A 167 2.27 -19.97 3.86
N GLU A 168 3.22 -19.04 3.90
CA GLU A 168 4.63 -19.34 4.20
C GLU A 168 4.91 -19.45 5.71
N LEU A 169 4.04 -18.91 6.58
CA LEU A 169 4.22 -18.89 8.03
C LEU A 169 3.60 -20.08 8.76
N ALA A 170 3.23 -21.16 8.07
CA ALA A 170 2.53 -22.31 8.67
C ALA A 170 3.24 -22.92 9.89
N SER A 171 4.58 -22.83 9.95
CA SER A 171 5.41 -23.31 11.06
C SER A 171 5.79 -22.24 12.08
N GLU A 172 5.25 -21.02 11.99
CA GLU A 172 5.58 -19.87 12.84
C GLU A 172 4.32 -19.28 13.53
N PRO A 173 3.68 -20.02 14.47
CA PRO A 173 2.39 -19.62 15.06
C PRO A 173 2.34 -18.21 15.69
N PRO A 174 3.39 -17.72 16.39
CA PRO A 174 3.38 -16.35 16.90
C PRO A 174 3.23 -15.30 15.78
N LEU A 175 3.98 -15.43 14.69
CA LEU A 175 3.89 -14.49 13.57
C LEU A 175 2.59 -14.66 12.77
N LEU A 176 2.01 -15.86 12.72
CA LEU A 176 0.66 -16.03 12.18
C LEU A 176 -0.39 -15.23 12.97
N ALA A 177 -0.23 -15.14 14.29
CA ALA A 177 -1.10 -14.31 15.13
C ALA A 177 -0.89 -12.81 14.85
N ASP A 178 0.35 -12.36 14.66
CA ASP A 178 0.66 -10.98 14.27
C ASP A 178 0.06 -10.61 12.91
N VAL A 179 0.19 -11.49 11.92
CA VAL A 179 -0.47 -11.32 10.61
C VAL A 179 -2.00 -11.33 10.76
N ALA A 180 -2.55 -12.09 11.72
CA ALA A 180 -3.97 -12.05 12.03
C ALA A 180 -4.42 -10.73 12.65
N GLN A 181 -3.60 -10.12 13.51
CA GLN A 181 -3.86 -8.80 14.06
C GLN A 181 -3.88 -7.73 12.96
N LEU A 182 -2.86 -7.72 12.10
CA LEU A 182 -2.76 -6.81 10.95
C LEU A 182 -3.92 -6.99 9.96
N ALA A 183 -4.28 -8.23 9.63
CA ALA A 183 -5.43 -8.49 8.77
C ALA A 183 -6.73 -7.94 9.37
N GLY A 184 -6.94 -8.10 10.69
CA GLY A 184 -8.13 -7.53 11.33
C GLY A 184 -8.14 -6.00 11.38
N LEU A 185 -6.98 -5.33 11.32
CA LEU A 185 -6.89 -3.89 11.08
C LEU A 185 -7.31 -3.56 9.64
N CYS A 186 -6.73 -4.24 8.66
CA CYS A 186 -7.07 -4.04 7.25
C CYS A 186 -8.56 -4.29 6.98
N ASP A 187 -9.15 -5.37 7.52
CA ASP A 187 -10.58 -5.67 7.40
C ASP A 187 -11.46 -4.58 8.02
N ARG A 188 -11.01 -3.97 9.14
CA ARG A 188 -11.70 -2.85 9.75
C ARG A 188 -11.67 -1.63 8.84
N MET A 189 -10.50 -1.32 8.27
CA MET A 189 -10.39 -0.24 7.29
C MET A 189 -11.21 -0.56 6.04
N ASP A 190 -11.24 -1.80 5.54
CA ASP A 190 -12.07 -2.16 4.39
C ASP A 190 -13.58 -2.02 4.66
N SER A 191 -14.04 -2.31 5.89
CA SER A 191 -15.46 -2.27 6.28
C SER A 191 -15.96 -0.90 6.74
N GLU A 192 -15.09 -0.04 7.25
CA GLU A 192 -15.38 1.35 7.63
C GLU A 192 -15.17 2.34 6.48
N ALA A 193 -15.44 1.94 5.24
CA ALA A 193 -15.48 2.85 4.08
C ALA A 193 -16.47 4.02 4.20
N PHE A 194 -17.23 4.06 5.29
CA PHE A 194 -17.80 5.26 5.84
C PHE A 194 -16.89 5.79 6.97
N ILE A 195 -16.04 6.78 6.66
CA ILE A 195 -15.44 7.62 7.69
C ILE A 195 -16.59 8.46 8.27
N PRO A 196 -17.01 8.24 9.53
CA PRO A 196 -18.04 9.07 10.12
C PRO A 196 -17.49 10.48 10.22
N VAL A 197 -18.23 11.47 9.72
CA VAL A 197 -17.84 12.88 9.84
C VAL A 197 -17.62 13.17 11.32
N THR A 198 -16.40 13.56 11.68
CA THR A 198 -16.10 13.91 13.07
C THR A 198 -16.85 15.17 13.46
N SER A 199 -17.12 15.39 14.75
CA SER A 199 -17.81 16.60 15.21
C SER A 199 -17.07 17.89 14.83
N GLU A 200 -15.75 17.81 14.68
CA GLU A 200 -14.89 18.90 14.20
C GLU A 200 -15.08 19.16 12.70
N GLU A 201 -15.22 18.13 11.87
CA GLU A 201 -15.50 18.27 10.44
C GLU A 201 -16.92 18.76 10.16
N LEU A 202 -17.90 18.37 10.99
CA LEU A 202 -19.30 18.86 10.94
C LEU A 202 -19.42 20.37 11.20
N THR A 203 -18.51 20.94 11.99
CA THR A 203 -18.48 22.37 12.30
C THR A 203 -17.53 23.16 11.39
N SER A 204 -16.78 22.46 10.53
CA SER A 204 -15.85 23.06 9.58
C SER A 204 -16.56 23.70 8.39
N LYS A 205 -15.88 24.64 7.72
CA LYS A 205 -16.36 25.25 6.47
C LYS A 205 -16.54 24.23 5.33
N ILE A 206 -15.94 23.04 5.45
CA ILE A 206 -16.01 21.98 4.45
C ILE A 206 -17.39 21.32 4.42
N TYR A 207 -18.00 21.09 5.59
CA TYR A 207 -19.36 20.56 5.68
C TYR A 207 -20.38 21.49 5.00
N ARG A 208 -20.29 22.80 5.29
CA ARG A 208 -21.18 23.79 4.71
C ARG A 208 -21.10 23.82 3.18
N ARG A 209 -19.89 23.72 2.62
CA ARG A 209 -19.68 23.65 1.16
C ARG A 209 -20.27 22.37 0.56
N VAL A 210 -20.04 21.21 1.17
CA VAL A 210 -20.58 19.93 0.68
C VAL A 210 -22.12 19.92 0.73
N HIS A 211 -22.71 20.47 1.79
CA HIS A 211 -24.16 20.62 1.91
C HIS A 211 -24.73 21.57 0.84
N GLU A 212 -24.12 22.74 0.62
CA GLU A 212 -24.53 23.70 -0.42
C GLU A 212 -24.39 23.09 -1.83
N PHE A 213 -23.34 22.32 -2.10
CA PHE A 213 -23.18 21.58 -3.37
C PHE A 213 -24.28 20.53 -3.58
N GLY A 214 -24.64 19.77 -2.54
CA GLY A 214 -25.72 18.78 -2.63
C GLY A 214 -27.09 19.40 -2.95
N GLN A 215 -27.32 20.65 -2.56
CA GLN A 215 -28.54 21.40 -2.91
C GLN A 215 -28.57 21.91 -4.36
N ILE A 216 -27.41 22.01 -5.02
CA ILE A 216 -27.29 22.41 -6.42
C ILE A 216 -27.49 21.19 -7.34
N VAL A 217 -26.97 20.02 -6.95
CA VAL A 217 -27.04 18.79 -7.77
C VAL A 217 -28.44 18.16 -7.77
N ASN A 218 -29.27 18.47 -6.76
CA ASN A 218 -30.64 17.98 -6.62
C ASN A 218 -31.72 18.96 -7.14
N GLN A 219 -31.34 19.94 -7.96
CA GLN A 219 -32.27 20.83 -8.69
C GLN A 219 -32.43 20.39 -10.14
#